data_AF-A0A9W3JK62-F1
#
_entry.id   AF-A0A9W3JK62-F1
#
_cell.length_a   1.000
_cell.length_b   1.000
_cell.length_c   1.000
_cell.angle_alpha   90.00
_cell.angle_beta   90.00
_cell.angle_gamma   90.00
#
_symmetry.space_group_name_H-M   'P 1'
#
loop_
_entity.id
_entity.type
_entity.pdbx_description
1 polymer ?
#
loop_
_entity_poly.entity_id
_entity_poly.type
_entity_poly.pdbx_seq_one_letter_code
_entity_poly.pdbx_strand_id
1 'polypeptide(L)'
;MLQNEPEQRESLENNQAKQPNSMPKNFLVPFLLLCLKDWSLHGYKLIQMLMDIGFSSVDQGNVYRTLRKLEKENLISSTWDTSDGGPAKRIYSLTEYGEQYLTTCATSFEHYQNMLRTFFTLYTNAFFPFSTSPEKDEKDSSSSPGGTAE
;
A
#
# COMPACT_ATOMS: atom_id res chain seq x y z
N MET A 1 4.00 54.73 32.40
CA MET A 1 3.98 54.59 30.93
C MET A 1 5.40 54.43 30.46
N LEU A 2 5.83 53.20 30.20
CA LEU A 2 7.04 52.86 29.45
C LEU A 2 6.71 51.58 28.69
N GLN A 3 6.63 51.71 27.37
CA GLN A 3 6.50 50.63 26.40
C GLN A 3 7.70 49.70 26.50
N ASN A 4 7.46 48.40 26.36
CA ASN A 4 8.41 47.40 25.83
C ASN A 4 7.65 46.10 25.58
N GLU A 5 7.14 45.94 24.36
CA GLU A 5 7.01 44.60 23.76
C GLU A 5 8.41 44.16 23.28
N PRO A 6 8.69 42.86 23.33
CA PRO A 6 9.05 42.23 22.08
C PRO A 6 8.25 40.95 21.84
N GLU A 7 7.67 40.95 20.65
CA GLU A 7 7.23 39.79 19.88
C GLU A 7 8.29 38.67 19.85
N GLN A 8 7.83 37.48 19.44
CA GLN A 8 8.63 36.33 19.00
C GLN A 8 9.09 35.37 20.10
N ARG A 9 8.13 34.57 20.58
CA ARG A 9 8.36 33.15 20.87
C ARG A 9 7.30 32.31 20.19
N GLU A 10 7.35 32.29 18.85
CA GLU A 10 6.81 31.17 18.07
C GLU A 10 7.64 29.93 18.41
N SER A 11 7.25 29.23 19.46
CA SER A 11 7.81 27.91 19.79
C SER A 11 7.23 26.89 18.83
N LEU A 12 7.88 26.77 17.68
CA LEU A 12 8.17 25.51 16.98
C LEU A 12 7.00 24.52 16.95
N GLU A 13 6.06 24.80 16.07
CA GLU A 13 5.16 23.80 15.51
C GLU A 13 6.04 22.73 14.85
N ASN A 14 6.21 21.60 15.53
CA ASN A 14 7.00 20.47 15.06
C ASN A 14 6.25 19.81 13.89
N ASN A 15 6.35 20.43 12.72
CA ASN A 15 5.99 19.88 11.42
C ASN A 15 6.98 18.76 11.09
N GLN A 16 6.86 17.62 11.77
CA GLN A 16 7.40 16.38 11.26
C GLN A 16 6.62 16.04 10.00
N ALA A 17 7.20 16.40 8.86
CA ALA A 17 6.75 15.99 7.54
C ALA A 17 6.41 14.49 7.59
N LYS A 18 5.11 14.18 7.48
CA LYS A 18 4.58 12.83 7.44
C LYS A 18 5.20 12.14 6.23
N GLN A 19 6.24 11.35 6.47
CA GLN A 19 6.92 10.57 5.44
C GLN A 19 5.86 9.83 4.59
N PRO A 20 5.91 9.91 3.26
CA PRO A 20 4.93 9.24 2.40
C PRO A 20 5.07 7.70 2.39
N ASN A 21 5.96 7.14 3.21
CA ASN A 21 6.25 5.70 3.29
C ASN A 21 5.16 4.86 3.98
N SER A 22 3.92 5.35 4.05
CA SER A 22 2.82 4.50 4.52
C SER A 22 2.58 3.40 3.49
N MET A 23 2.68 2.15 3.95
CA MET A 23 2.25 0.99 3.17
C MET A 23 0.84 1.26 2.60
N PRO A 24 0.56 0.90 1.32
CA PRO A 24 -0.73 1.19 0.72
C PRO A 24 -1.87 0.55 1.53
N LYS A 25 -3.00 1.26 1.65
CA LYS A 25 -4.11 0.86 2.54
C LYS A 25 -4.65 -0.55 2.28
N ASN A 26 -4.48 -1.06 1.05
CA ASN A 26 -4.88 -2.40 0.64
C ASN A 26 -3.98 -3.55 1.17
N PHE A 27 -2.82 -3.25 1.76
CA PHE A 27 -1.92 -4.28 2.30
C PHE A 27 -2.22 -4.64 3.76
N LEU A 28 -2.97 -3.79 4.49
CA LEU A 28 -3.23 -4.02 5.91
C LEU A 28 -3.91 -5.36 6.19
N VAL A 29 -4.91 -5.73 5.39
CA VAL A 29 -5.67 -6.98 5.58
C VAL A 29 -4.78 -8.22 5.40
N PRO A 30 -4.04 -8.39 4.28
CA PRO A 30 -3.10 -9.49 4.13
C PRO A 30 -2.11 -9.63 5.28
N PHE A 31 -1.54 -8.51 5.76
CA PHE A 31 -0.57 -8.55 6.86
C PHE A 31 -1.20 -8.86 8.22
N LEU A 32 -2.44 -8.42 8.48
CA LEU A 32 -3.18 -8.82 9.68
C LEU A 32 -3.44 -10.33 9.70
N LEU A 33 -3.90 -10.88 8.58
CA LEU A 33 -4.13 -12.31 8.44
C LEU A 33 -2.81 -13.09 8.55
N LEU A 34 -1.73 -12.57 7.97
CA LEU A 34 -0.40 -13.18 8.09
C LEU A 34 0.10 -13.21 9.54
N CYS A 35 -0.13 -12.17 10.34
CA CYS A 35 0.26 -12.17 11.76
C CYS A 35 -0.48 -13.23 12.58
N LEU A 36 -1.70 -13.59 12.15
CA LEU A 36 -2.53 -14.61 12.79
C LEU A 36 -2.30 -16.01 12.22
N LYS A 37 -1.43 -16.16 11.21
CA LYS A 37 -1.07 -17.45 10.66
C LYS A 37 -0.31 -18.24 11.73
N ASP A 38 -0.83 -19.40 12.11
CA ASP A 38 -0.30 -20.29 13.16
C ASP A 38 -0.40 -19.76 14.62
N TRP A 39 -0.98 -18.58 14.85
CA TRP A 39 -1.05 -17.97 16.19
C TRP A 39 -2.40 -17.33 16.51
N SER A 40 -2.85 -17.50 17.75
CA SER A 40 -3.96 -16.74 18.33
C SER A 40 -3.41 -15.54 19.11
N LEU A 41 -3.74 -14.32 18.69
CA LEU A 41 -3.10 -13.09 19.21
C LEU A 41 -4.09 -12.05 19.71
N HIS A 42 -3.68 -11.31 20.74
CA HIS A 42 -4.39 -10.10 21.16
C HIS A 42 -4.26 -8.99 20.12
N GLY A 43 -5.32 -8.20 19.97
CA GLY A 43 -5.33 -7.08 19.02
C GLY A 43 -4.20 -6.06 19.22
N TYR A 44 -3.75 -5.83 20.46
CA TYR A 44 -2.60 -4.96 20.72
C TYR A 44 -1.28 -5.57 20.19
N LYS A 45 -1.09 -6.88 20.36
CA LYS A 45 0.09 -7.58 19.85
C LYS A 45 0.14 -7.58 18.32
N LEU A 46 -1.02 -7.69 17.66
CA LEU A 46 -1.13 -7.54 16.20
C LEU A 46 -0.66 -6.15 15.75
N ILE A 47 -1.06 -5.09 16.46
CA ILE A 47 -0.63 -3.72 16.12
C ILE A 47 0.90 -3.58 16.28
N GLN A 48 1.48 -4.13 17.35
CA GLN A 48 2.94 -4.14 17.53
C GLN A 48 3.64 -4.84 16.36
N MET A 49 3.20 -6.05 16.00
CA MET A 49 3.78 -6.79 14.87
C MET A 49 3.66 -6.04 13.54
N LEU A 50 2.52 -5.38 13.28
CA LEU A 50 2.36 -4.54 12.10
C LEU A 50 3.35 -3.39 12.06
N MET A 51 3.58 -2.71 13.19
CA MET A 51 4.58 -1.64 13.28
C MET A 51 5.98 -2.17 12.99
N ASP A 52 6.35 -3.33 13.53
CA ASP A 52 7.65 -3.98 13.29
C ASP A 52 7.86 -4.37 11.82
N ILE A 53 6.78 -4.72 11.10
CA ILE A 53 6.79 -5.05 9.67
C ILE A 53 6.91 -3.80 8.78
N GLY A 54 6.72 -2.60 9.34
CA GLY A 54 6.88 -1.33 8.61
C GLY A 54 5.59 -0.52 8.45
N PHE A 55 4.48 -0.90 9.12
CA PHE A 55 3.29 -0.06 9.23
C PHE A 55 3.47 1.03 10.31
N SER A 56 4.50 1.86 10.15
CA SER A 56 4.97 2.84 11.14
C SER A 56 3.96 3.92 11.54
N SER A 57 2.86 4.08 10.81
CA SER A 57 1.79 5.04 11.10
C SER A 57 0.39 4.43 11.10
N VAL A 58 0.24 3.15 11.47
CA VAL A 58 -1.07 2.50 11.48
C VAL A 58 -1.96 3.03 12.61
N ASP A 59 -3.14 3.53 12.26
CA ASP A 59 -4.17 3.94 13.23
C ASP A 59 -4.74 2.69 13.94
N GLN A 60 -4.61 2.65 15.27
CA GLN A 60 -5.17 1.59 16.09
C GLN A 60 -6.68 1.47 15.91
N GLY A 61 -7.39 2.59 15.76
CA GLY A 61 -8.83 2.58 15.47
C GLY A 61 -9.15 1.86 14.15
N ASN A 62 -8.33 2.09 13.13
CA ASN A 62 -8.44 1.44 11.84
C ASN A 62 -8.18 -0.06 11.93
N VAL A 63 -7.16 -0.49 12.68
CA VAL A 63 -6.89 -1.92 12.89
C VAL A 63 -8.08 -2.61 13.55
N TYR A 64 -8.65 -2.03 14.60
CA TYR A 64 -9.81 -2.65 15.26
C TYR A 64 -11.07 -2.63 14.39
N ARG A 65 -11.31 -1.59 13.59
CA ARG A 65 -12.39 -1.59 12.61
C ARG A 65 -12.20 -2.68 11.56
N THR A 66 -10.98 -2.86 11.07
CA THR A 66 -10.64 -3.93 10.13
C THR A 66 -10.82 -5.30 10.76
N LEU A 67 -10.34 -5.54 11.98
CA LEU A 67 -10.55 -6.81 12.68
C LEU A 67 -12.04 -7.16 12.83
N ARG A 68 -12.88 -6.18 13.19
CA ARG A 68 -14.35 -6.39 13.25
C ARG A 68 -14.94 -6.73 11.89
N LYS A 69 -14.43 -6.11 10.81
CA LYS A 69 -14.86 -6.42 9.45
C LYS A 69 -14.46 -7.85 9.05
N LEU A 70 -13.21 -8.23 9.29
CA LEU A 70 -12.70 -9.58 8.98
C LEU A 70 -13.46 -10.66 9.76
N GLU A 71 -13.82 -10.37 11.01
CA GLU A 71 -14.65 -11.26 11.83
C GLU A 71 -16.06 -11.42 11.25
N LYS A 72 -16.68 -10.32 10.83
CA LYS A 72 -17.99 -10.34 10.15
C LYS A 72 -17.94 -11.10 8.82
N GLU A 73 -16.81 -11.06 8.12
CA GLU A 73 -16.56 -11.78 6.87
C GLU A 73 -16.10 -13.23 7.09
N ASN A 74 -16.08 -13.71 8.34
CA ASN A 74 -15.67 -15.06 8.73
C ASN A 74 -14.22 -15.41 8.33
N LEU A 75 -13.36 -14.40 8.14
CA LEU A 75 -11.93 -14.58 7.86
C LEU A 75 -11.11 -14.79 9.15
N ILE A 76 -11.62 -14.28 10.26
CA ILE A 76 -11.06 -14.50 11.59
C ILE A 76 -12.19 -14.83 12.58
N SER A 77 -11.85 -15.52 13.66
CA SER A 77 -12.71 -15.69 14.82
C SER A 77 -12.10 -14.96 16.01
N SER A 78 -12.90 -14.74 17.06
CA SER A 78 -12.37 -14.20 18.31
C SER A 78 -13.01 -14.82 19.54
N THR A 79 -12.24 -14.83 20.62
CA THR A 79 -12.67 -15.26 21.95
C THR A 79 -12.28 -14.21 22.99
N TRP A 80 -13.00 -14.20 24.11
CA TRP A 80 -12.64 -13.38 25.25
C TRP A 80 -11.67 -14.16 26.15
N ASP A 81 -10.54 -13.54 26.43
CA ASP A 81 -9.58 -13.99 27.42
C ASP A 81 -9.75 -13.21 28.72
N THR A 82 -10.09 -13.93 29.77
CA THR A 82 -10.31 -13.41 31.13
C THR A 82 -9.29 -13.97 32.13
N SER A 83 -8.22 -14.61 31.66
CA SER A 83 -7.28 -15.37 32.50
C SER A 83 -6.39 -14.49 33.38
N ASP A 84 -6.06 -13.28 32.95
CA ASP A 84 -5.11 -12.37 33.62
C ASP A 84 -5.69 -11.57 34.81
N GLY A 85 -6.93 -11.84 35.25
CA GLY A 85 -7.57 -11.09 36.35
C GLY A 85 -7.83 -9.60 36.06
N GLY A 86 -7.51 -9.13 34.85
CA GLY A 86 -7.78 -7.78 34.34
C GLY A 86 -9.00 -7.72 33.42
N PRO A 87 -9.21 -6.60 32.71
CA PRO A 87 -10.27 -6.46 31.73
C PRO A 87 -10.17 -7.56 30.67
N ALA A 88 -11.31 -8.14 30.29
CA ALA A 88 -11.37 -9.16 29.25
C ALA A 88 -10.73 -8.66 27.95
N LYS A 89 -9.79 -9.42 27.40
CA LYS A 89 -9.08 -9.08 26.15
C LYS A 89 -9.63 -9.96 25.02
N ARG A 90 -9.82 -9.41 23.82
CA ARG A 90 -10.13 -10.25 22.65
C ARG A 90 -8.85 -10.89 22.13
N ILE A 91 -8.88 -12.20 21.97
CA ILE A 91 -7.92 -12.98 21.19
C ILE A 91 -8.54 -13.24 19.82
N TYR A 92 -7.76 -13.06 18.76
CA TYR A 92 -8.17 -13.34 17.40
C TYR A 92 -7.40 -14.54 16.87
N SER A 93 -8.04 -15.33 16.01
CA SER A 93 -7.46 -16.49 15.32
C SER A 93 -7.94 -16.54 13.89
N LEU A 94 -7.12 -17.07 12.98
CA LEU A 94 -7.56 -17.33 11.61
C LEU A 94 -8.65 -18.42 11.58
N THR A 95 -9.58 -18.29 10.64
CA THR A 95 -10.46 -19.40 10.24
C THR A 95 -9.87 -20.11 9.03
N GLU A 96 -10.37 -21.30 8.71
CA GLU A 96 -10.02 -22.00 7.47
C GLU A 96 -10.31 -21.14 6.21
N TYR A 97 -11.43 -20.41 6.22
CA TYR A 97 -11.75 -19.47 5.14
C TYR A 97 -10.74 -18.31 5.07
N GLY A 98 -10.29 -17.82 6.22
CA GLY A 98 -9.21 -16.85 6.33
C GLY A 98 -7.89 -17.34 5.74
N GLU A 99 -7.54 -18.62 5.95
CA GLU A 99 -6.30 -19.21 5.41
C GLU A 99 -6.33 -19.29 3.89
N GLN A 100 -7.47 -19.69 3.32
CA GLN A 100 -7.66 -19.72 1.87
C GLN A 100 -7.56 -18.31 1.27
N TYR A 101 -8.17 -17.32 1.93
CA TYR A 101 -8.07 -15.92 1.52
C TYR A 101 -6.64 -15.40 1.60
N LEU A 102 -5.91 -15.71 2.68
CA LEU A 102 -4.50 -15.34 2.85
C LEU A 102 -3.63 -15.94 1.74
N THR A 103 -3.90 -17.19 1.36
CA THR A 103 -3.21 -17.85 0.24
C THR A 103 -3.44 -17.10 -1.08
N THR A 104 -4.68 -16.68 -1.35
CA THR A 104 -5.02 -15.88 -2.54
C THR A 104 -4.30 -14.52 -2.53
N CYS A 105 -4.18 -13.91 -1.34
CA CYS A 105 -3.43 -12.67 -1.16
C CYS A 105 -1.94 -12.86 -1.46
N ALA A 106 -1.34 -13.98 -1.04
CA ALA A 106 0.06 -14.30 -1.33
C ALA A 106 0.31 -14.41 -2.84
N THR A 107 -0.54 -15.13 -3.58
CA THR A 107 -0.46 -15.20 -5.05
C THR A 107 -0.61 -13.83 -5.71
N SER A 108 -1.51 -12.98 -5.19
CA SER A 108 -1.67 -11.60 -5.69
C SER A 108 -0.41 -10.76 -5.45
N PHE A 109 0.26 -10.95 -4.30
CA PHE A 109 1.49 -10.26 -3.97
C PHE A 109 2.66 -10.69 -4.86
N GLU A 110 2.75 -11.96 -5.24
CA GLU A 110 3.72 -12.41 -6.26
C GLU A 110 3.50 -11.70 -7.59
N HIS A 111 2.24 -11.52 -8.01
CA HIS A 111 1.93 -10.76 -9.22
C HIS A 111 2.35 -9.29 -9.10
N TYR A 112 2.05 -8.64 -7.97
CA TYR A 112 2.51 -7.26 -7.71
C TYR A 112 4.04 -7.16 -7.72
N GLN A 113 4.74 -8.11 -7.12
CA GLN A 113 6.20 -8.14 -7.13
C GLN A 113 6.75 -8.20 -8.56
N ASN A 114 6.15 -9.02 -9.43
CA ASN A 114 6.53 -9.11 -10.84
C ASN A 114 6.26 -7.81 -11.61
N MET A 115 5.14 -7.16 -11.35
CA MET A 115 4.82 -5.86 -11.96
C MET A 115 5.80 -4.77 -11.50
N LEU A 116 6.09 -4.69 -10.20
CA LEU A 116 7.06 -3.74 -9.65
C LEU A 116 8.46 -3.99 -10.22
N ARG A 117 8.87 -5.26 -10.32
CA ARG A 117 10.15 -5.64 -10.97
C ARG A 117 10.20 -5.15 -12.40
N THR A 118 9.13 -5.36 -13.17
CA THR A 118 9.03 -4.90 -14.56
C THR A 118 9.11 -3.38 -14.64
N PHE A 119 8.37 -2.67 -13.78
CA PHE A 119 8.40 -1.22 -13.70
C PHE A 119 9.82 -0.68 -13.47
N PHE A 120 10.53 -1.18 -12.46
CA PHE A 120 11.89 -0.72 -12.16
C PHE A 120 12.89 -1.09 -13.26
N THR A 121 12.70 -2.23 -13.92
CA THR A 121 13.51 -2.63 -15.09
C THR A 121 13.35 -1.62 -16.23
N LEU A 122 12.11 -1.23 -16.56
CA LEU A 122 11.84 -0.23 -17.61
C LEU A 122 12.33 1.16 -17.22
N TYR A 123 12.11 1.55 -15.96
CA TYR A 123 12.55 2.84 -15.43
C TYR A 123 14.08 3.00 -15.50
N THR A 124 14.83 1.98 -15.11
CA THR A 124 16.30 2.03 -15.06
C THR A 124 16.93 1.95 -16.46
N ASN A 125 16.32 1.18 -17.37
CA ASN A 125 16.90 0.94 -18.68
C ASN A 125 16.51 1.99 -19.75
N ALA A 126 15.73 3.03 -19.37
CA ALA A 126 15.27 4.13 -20.24
C ALA A 126 14.69 3.71 -21.62
N PHE A 127 14.31 2.45 -21.77
CA PHE A 127 13.80 1.90 -23.01
C PHE A 127 12.33 1.55 -22.83
N PHE A 128 11.46 2.46 -23.26
CA PHE A 128 10.05 2.18 -23.41
C PHE A 128 9.88 1.47 -24.76
N PRO A 129 9.48 0.19 -24.82
CA PRO A 129 9.44 -0.58 -26.06
C PRO A 129 8.35 -0.13 -27.06
N PHE A 130 7.69 1.01 -26.81
CA PHE A 130 6.59 1.53 -27.63
C PHE A 130 6.96 2.76 -28.48
N SER A 131 8.21 3.21 -28.49
CA SER A 131 8.65 4.32 -29.34
C SER A 131 9.21 3.85 -30.68
N THR A 132 8.34 3.33 -31.54
CA THR A 132 8.60 3.39 -32.99
C THR A 132 7.32 3.85 -33.68
N SER A 133 7.22 5.16 -33.92
CA SER A 133 6.40 5.70 -35.01
C SER A 133 7.33 5.91 -36.20
N PRO A 134 7.15 5.22 -37.34
CA PRO A 134 7.78 5.61 -38.58
C PRO A 134 6.79 6.48 -39.37
N GLU A 135 6.84 7.79 -39.17
CA GLU A 135 6.45 8.73 -40.21
C GLU A 135 7.73 9.25 -40.87
N LYS A 136 7.93 8.84 -42.14
CA LYS A 136 8.58 9.65 -43.18
C LYS A 136 7.90 9.34 -44.50
N ASP A 137 6.81 10.07 -44.75
CA ASP A 137 6.50 10.58 -46.08
C ASP A 137 7.63 11.52 -46.50
N GLU A 138 8.31 11.18 -47.59
CA GLU A 138 8.84 12.07 -48.64
C GLU A 138 9.92 11.32 -49.45
N LYS A 139 9.57 11.00 -50.69
CA LYS A 139 10.48 11.35 -51.78
C LYS A 139 9.70 11.84 -52.99
N ASP A 140 9.80 13.14 -53.13
CA ASP A 140 9.30 13.99 -54.19
C ASP A 140 9.91 13.66 -55.56
N SER A 141 9.06 13.83 -56.58
CA SER A 141 9.36 14.37 -57.91
C SER A 141 10.35 13.65 -58.85
N SER A 142 9.85 13.27 -60.03
CA SER A 142 10.05 14.01 -61.30
C SER A 142 10.12 13.07 -62.52
N SER A 143 9.09 13.10 -63.38
CA SER A 143 9.26 13.39 -64.81
C SER A 143 7.88 13.52 -65.49
N SER A 144 7.52 14.76 -65.78
CA SER A 144 6.61 15.14 -66.87
C SER A 144 7.20 16.43 -67.45
N PRO A 145 7.33 16.53 -68.78
CA PRO A 145 6.44 17.41 -69.55
C PRO A 145 6.01 16.70 -70.85
N GLY A 146 4.85 16.91 -71.47
CA GLY A 146 3.99 18.09 -71.56
C GLY A 146 3.74 18.37 -73.06
N GLY A 147 2.47 18.28 -73.50
CA GLY A 147 1.93 18.80 -74.78
C GLY A 147 2.16 17.93 -76.02
N THR A 148 1.30 17.85 -77.05
CA THR A 148 0.06 18.58 -77.39
C THR A 148 -0.63 17.82 -78.54
N ALA A 149 -1.93 18.07 -78.70
CA ALA A 149 -2.81 17.52 -79.72
C ALA A 149 -2.51 18.01 -81.16
N GLU A 150 -2.78 17.14 -82.14
CA GLU A 150 -3.50 17.45 -83.39
C GLU A 150 -4.08 16.16 -83.99
#